data_AF-F6HJV0-F1
#
_entry.id   AF-F6HJV0-F1
#
_cell.length_a   1.000
_cell.length_b   1.000
_cell.length_c   1.000
_cell.angle_alpha   90.00
_cell.angle_beta   90.00
_cell.angle_gamma   90.00
#
_symmetry.space_group_name_H-M   'P 1'
#
loop_
_entity.id
_entity.type
_entity.pdbx_description
1 polymer ?
#
loop_
_entity_poly.entity_id
_entity_poly.type
_entity_poly.pdbx_seq_one_letter_code
_entity_poly.pdbx_strand_id
1 'polypeptide(L)'
;MRLLAVILLALVCLSGISAQQCGRQARGKRCAGGLCCSQYGYCGSTRPYCGVGCQSQCRGGASAVEANTVDDISTVITPSDFNQMLSKCANRELFNYDAFINAARSFSGFGTTGDMDTRKKEVAAFFAQTTDDKNACVPIKLAHNYNYEAAGKAIGADLVNNPELVTKDPTASFQTAIWYWMTPQGDKPSSHDLTTGS
;
A
#
# COMPACT_ATOMS: atom_id res chain seq x y z
N MET A 1 -28.88 -18.17 40.46
CA MET A 1 -28.92 -16.97 39.59
C MET A 1 -27.58 -16.62 38.96
N ARG A 2 -26.44 -16.68 39.68
CA ARG A 2 -25.10 -16.42 39.08
C ARG A 2 -24.63 -17.47 38.06
N LEU A 3 -24.94 -18.77 38.25
CA LEU A 3 -24.63 -19.81 37.24
C LEU A 3 -25.44 -19.66 35.94
N LEU A 4 -26.72 -19.29 36.05
CA LEU A 4 -27.59 -19.06 34.90
C LEU A 4 -27.12 -17.87 34.05
N ALA A 5 -26.60 -16.82 34.69
CA ALA A 5 -26.03 -15.66 34.00
C ALA A 5 -24.75 -16.00 33.23
N VAL A 6 -23.89 -16.87 33.77
CA VAL A 6 -22.64 -17.31 33.10
C VAL A 6 -22.93 -18.22 31.91
N ILE A 7 -23.93 -19.10 32.01
CA ILE A 7 -24.35 -19.97 30.90
C ILE A 7 -25.00 -19.15 29.77
N LEU A 8 -25.80 -18.13 30.10
CA LEU A 8 -26.33 -17.20 29.09
C LEU A 8 -25.22 -16.37 28.43
N LEU A 9 -24.23 -15.88 29.18
CA LEU A 9 -23.11 -15.11 28.62
C LEU A 9 -22.24 -15.96 27.67
N ALA A 10 -22.04 -17.25 27.98
CA ALA A 10 -21.30 -18.18 27.12
C ALA A 10 -22.06 -18.53 25.83
N LEU A 11 -23.39 -18.67 25.88
CA LEU A 11 -24.23 -18.93 24.70
C LEU A 11 -24.33 -17.73 23.75
N VAL A 12 -24.21 -16.50 24.26
CA VAL A 12 -24.18 -15.27 23.44
C VAL A 12 -22.87 -15.15 22.64
N CYS A 13 -21.78 -15.81 23.05
CA CYS A 13 -20.52 -15.85 22.29
C CYS A 13 -20.51 -16.85 21.12
N LEU A 14 -21.54 -17.70 20.98
CA LEU A 14 -21.67 -18.70 19.91
C LEU A 14 -22.55 -18.25 18.74
N SER A 15 -23.05 -17.01 18.73
CA SER A 15 -23.62 -16.42 17.51
C SER A 15 -22.48 -16.15 16.51
N GLY A 16 -22.11 -17.22 15.81
CA GLY A 16 -21.10 -17.21 14.78
C GLY A 16 -21.44 -16.18 13.73
N ILE A 17 -20.51 -15.26 13.52
CA ILE A 17 -20.44 -14.47 12.29
C ILE A 17 -20.26 -15.50 11.17
N SER A 18 -21.33 -15.80 10.43
CA SER A 18 -21.30 -16.77 9.35
C SER A 18 -20.44 -16.23 8.21
N ALA A 19 -19.14 -16.54 8.24
CA ALA A 19 -18.26 -16.27 7.13
C ALA A 19 -18.57 -17.28 6.01
N GLN A 20 -18.96 -16.78 4.83
CA GLN A 20 -19.24 -17.63 3.68
C GLN A 20 -17.99 -18.46 3.32
N GLN A 21 -18.14 -19.79 3.34
CA GLN A 21 -17.07 -20.71 2.96
C GLN A 21 -16.94 -20.85 1.43
N CYS A 22 -15.71 -21.03 0.97
CA CYS A 22 -15.33 -21.12 -0.44
C CYS A 22 -14.10 -22.00 -0.65
N GLY A 23 -13.72 -22.22 -1.91
CA GLY A 23 -12.46 -22.87 -2.26
C GLY A 23 -12.49 -24.38 -2.03
N ARG A 24 -11.31 -25.00 -1.88
CA ARG A 24 -11.14 -26.46 -1.75
C ARG A 24 -11.88 -27.03 -0.54
N GLN A 25 -11.96 -26.24 0.53
CA GLN A 25 -12.68 -26.53 1.77
C GLN A 25 -14.20 -26.59 1.57
N ALA A 26 -14.70 -25.95 0.50
CA ALA A 26 -16.13 -25.89 0.16
C ALA A 26 -16.41 -26.45 -1.24
N ARG A 27 -15.75 -27.56 -1.63
CA ARG A 27 -15.97 -28.25 -2.93
C ARG A 27 -15.80 -27.33 -4.15
N GLY A 28 -14.86 -26.38 -4.09
CA GLY A 28 -14.59 -25.43 -5.17
C GLY A 28 -15.62 -24.29 -5.28
N LYS A 29 -16.51 -24.12 -4.29
CA LYS A 29 -17.51 -23.05 -4.28
C LYS A 29 -16.84 -21.67 -4.35
N ARG A 30 -17.35 -20.81 -5.23
CA ARG A 30 -16.94 -19.40 -5.35
C ARG A 30 -17.73 -18.53 -4.36
N CYS A 31 -17.17 -17.39 -3.99
CA CYS A 31 -17.84 -16.43 -3.12
C CYS A 31 -18.92 -15.65 -3.86
N ALA A 32 -19.98 -15.27 -3.16
CA ALA A 32 -20.99 -14.35 -3.68
C ALA A 32 -20.40 -12.93 -3.77
N GLY A 33 -21.01 -12.07 -4.60
CA GLY A 33 -20.59 -10.67 -4.75
C GLY A 33 -19.16 -10.48 -5.27
N GLY A 34 -18.59 -11.49 -5.93
CA GLY A 34 -17.22 -11.41 -6.47
C GLY A 34 -16.11 -11.40 -5.42
N LEU A 35 -16.40 -11.68 -4.15
CA LEU A 35 -15.40 -11.63 -3.07
C LEU A 35 -14.27 -12.65 -3.31
N CYS A 36 -13.06 -12.31 -2.85
CA CYS A 36 -11.93 -13.21 -2.93
C CYS A 36 -12.10 -14.39 -1.97
N CYS A 37 -11.64 -15.56 -2.39
CA CYS A 37 -11.57 -16.73 -1.54
C CYS A 37 -10.17 -16.89 -0.95
N SER A 38 -10.02 -16.65 0.34
CA SER A 38 -8.74 -16.79 1.06
C SER A 38 -8.15 -18.21 0.97
N GLN A 39 -6.87 -18.35 1.31
CA GLN A 39 -6.21 -19.66 1.44
C GLN A 39 -6.91 -20.59 2.45
N TYR A 40 -7.63 -20.02 3.41
CA TYR A 40 -8.35 -20.75 4.46
C TYR A 40 -9.79 -21.09 4.09
N GLY A 41 -10.25 -20.72 2.89
CA GLY A 41 -11.58 -21.10 2.40
C GLY A 41 -12.70 -20.21 2.91
N TYR A 42 -12.40 -18.93 3.17
CA TYR A 42 -13.38 -17.91 3.56
C TYR A 42 -13.42 -16.77 2.55
N CYS A 43 -14.60 -16.19 2.37
CA CYS A 43 -14.86 -15.07 1.47
C CYS A 43 -14.60 -13.71 2.12
N GLY A 44 -13.96 -12.80 1.39
CA GLY A 44 -13.73 -11.42 1.83
C GLY A 44 -13.07 -10.57 0.74
N SER A 45 -12.93 -9.27 1.00
CA SER A 45 -12.43 -8.28 0.03
C SER A 45 -11.06 -7.68 0.39
N THR A 46 -10.50 -8.02 1.55
CA THR A 46 -9.23 -7.45 2.04
C THR A 46 -8.02 -8.33 1.67
N ARG A 47 -6.80 -7.80 1.87
CA ARG A 47 -5.53 -8.49 1.54
C ARG A 47 -5.42 -9.93 2.09
N PRO A 48 -5.88 -10.28 3.31
CA PRO A 48 -5.89 -11.67 3.78
C PRO A 48 -6.72 -12.64 2.93
N TYR A 49 -7.66 -12.12 2.14
CA TYR A 49 -8.55 -12.88 1.27
C TYR A 49 -8.11 -12.86 -0.19
N CYS A 50 -7.65 -11.71 -0.67
CA CYS A 50 -7.25 -11.49 -2.07
C CYS A 50 -5.75 -11.64 -2.35
N GLY A 51 -4.93 -11.72 -1.31
CA GLY A 51 -3.46 -11.79 -1.42
C GLY A 51 -2.91 -13.17 -1.72
N VAL A 52 -1.65 -13.39 -1.33
CA VAL A 52 -0.94 -14.65 -1.51
C VAL A 52 -1.74 -15.81 -0.93
N GLY A 53 -1.91 -16.88 -1.71
CA GLY A 53 -2.67 -18.06 -1.32
C GLY A 53 -4.18 -17.98 -1.60
N CYS A 54 -4.69 -16.89 -2.16
CA CYS A 54 -6.07 -16.82 -2.60
C CYS A 54 -6.40 -17.94 -3.62
N GLN A 55 -7.55 -18.59 -3.41
CA GLN A 55 -7.99 -19.78 -4.15
C GLN A 55 -8.87 -19.45 -5.37
N SER A 56 -9.68 -18.39 -5.31
CA SER A 56 -10.56 -17.98 -6.42
C SER A 56 -11.03 -16.53 -6.27
N GLN A 57 -11.40 -15.88 -7.37
CA GLN A 57 -11.82 -14.46 -7.40
C GLN A 57 -10.79 -13.51 -6.80
N CYS A 58 -9.50 -13.85 -6.91
CA CYS A 58 -8.37 -13.14 -6.26
C CYS A 58 -8.11 -11.73 -6.80
N ARG A 59 -8.69 -11.41 -7.95
CA ARG A 59 -8.67 -10.06 -8.51
C ARG A 59 -9.85 -9.20 -8.02
N GLY A 60 -10.74 -9.75 -7.19
CA GLY A 60 -12.01 -9.14 -6.79
C GLY A 60 -12.94 -8.99 -7.99
N GLY A 61 -14.15 -9.54 -7.91
CA GLY A 61 -15.20 -9.16 -8.85
C GLY A 61 -15.51 -7.69 -8.65
N ALA A 62 -15.26 -6.89 -9.68
CA ALA A 62 -15.74 -5.54 -9.77
C ALA A 62 -17.28 -5.50 -9.62
N SER A 63 -17.77 -4.55 -8.82
CA SER A 63 -19.18 -4.11 -8.62
C SER A 63 -19.94 -4.78 -7.47
N ALA A 64 -20.38 -4.11 -6.40
CA ALA A 64 -20.28 -2.71 -6.00
C ALA A 64 -20.55 -2.61 -4.48
N VAL A 65 -19.63 -2.01 -3.73
CA VAL A 65 -20.04 -0.98 -2.78
C VAL A 65 -19.44 0.30 -3.35
N GLU A 66 -20.33 1.25 -3.62
CA GLU A 66 -20.00 2.65 -3.74
C GLU A 66 -19.26 3.10 -2.47
N ALA A 67 -17.95 2.96 -2.51
CA ALA A 67 -17.01 3.85 -1.86
C ALA A 67 -15.97 4.10 -2.95
N ASN A 68 -15.85 5.35 -3.38
CA ASN A 68 -14.94 5.79 -4.43
C ASN A 68 -13.61 5.02 -4.41
N THR A 69 -13.46 4.03 -5.28
CA THR A 69 -12.14 3.52 -5.70
C THR A 69 -11.42 4.55 -6.58
N VAL A 70 -11.96 5.76 -6.70
CA VAL A 70 -11.37 6.89 -7.40
C VAL A 70 -10.08 7.35 -6.70
N ASP A 71 -9.92 7.08 -5.40
CA ASP A 71 -8.83 7.62 -4.59
C ASP A 71 -7.78 6.56 -4.18
N ASP A 72 -7.55 5.53 -4.99
CA ASP A 72 -6.39 4.65 -4.85
C ASP A 72 -5.33 4.97 -5.90
N ILE A 73 -4.07 4.99 -5.47
CA ILE A 73 -2.90 5.27 -6.30
C ILE A 73 -2.82 4.37 -7.55
N SER A 74 -3.34 3.13 -7.51
CA SER A 74 -3.30 2.22 -8.66
C SER A 74 -4.20 2.66 -9.82
N THR A 75 -5.09 3.63 -9.61
CA THR A 75 -5.88 4.26 -10.68
C THR A 75 -5.09 5.35 -11.42
N VAL A 76 -4.01 5.85 -10.83
CA VAL A 76 -3.20 6.96 -11.33
C VAL A 76 -2.00 6.46 -12.13
N ILE A 77 -1.38 5.36 -11.68
CA ILE A 77 -0.19 4.78 -12.31
C ILE A 77 -0.38 3.27 -12.48
N THR A 78 -0.21 2.80 -13.70
CA THR A 78 -0.29 1.37 -14.02
C THR A 78 1.09 0.70 -13.90
N PRO A 79 1.16 -0.65 -13.85
CA PRO A 79 2.44 -1.35 -13.92
C PRO A 79 3.27 -1.00 -15.17
N SER A 80 2.62 -0.77 -16.31
CA SER A 80 3.30 -0.34 -17.54
C SER A 80 3.89 1.05 -17.41
N ASP A 81 3.14 2.00 -16.83
CA ASP A 81 3.63 3.37 -16.61
C ASP A 81 4.81 3.35 -15.62
N PHE A 82 4.70 2.60 -14.53
CA PHE A 82 5.79 2.42 -13.56
C PHE A 82 7.07 1.89 -14.22
N ASN A 83 6.96 0.84 -15.03
CA ASN A 83 8.09 0.29 -15.76
C ASN A 83 8.66 1.29 -16.78
N GLN A 84 7.81 2.13 -17.38
CA GLN A 84 8.24 3.19 -18.27
C GLN A 84 9.01 4.28 -17.52
N MET A 85 8.53 4.71 -16.34
CA MET A 85 9.22 5.70 -15.49
C MET A 85 10.60 5.20 -15.07
N LEU A 86 10.73 3.91 -14.78
CA LEU A 86 12.00 3.29 -14.39
C LEU A 86 12.84 2.75 -15.56
N SER A 87 12.42 2.98 -16.80
CA SER A 87 13.07 2.37 -17.98
C SER A 87 14.55 2.72 -18.11
N LYS A 88 14.94 3.94 -17.69
CA LYS A 88 16.32 4.46 -17.70
C LYS A 88 17.12 4.08 -16.46
N CYS A 89 16.51 3.46 -15.45
CA CYS A 89 17.16 3.10 -14.20
C CYS A 89 18.03 1.84 -14.36
N ALA A 90 19.32 1.95 -14.04
CA ALA A 90 20.30 0.86 -14.06
C ALA A 90 19.97 -0.25 -13.05
N ASN A 91 19.35 0.11 -11.93
CA ASN A 91 18.94 -0.80 -10.84
C ASN A 91 17.41 -1.03 -10.80
N ARG A 92 16.70 -0.87 -11.93
CA ARG A 92 15.23 -1.03 -12.01
C ARG A 92 14.74 -2.37 -11.48
N GLU A 93 15.54 -3.43 -11.59
CA GLU A 93 15.16 -4.78 -11.16
C GLU A 93 14.98 -4.91 -9.64
N LEU A 94 15.56 -3.99 -8.85
CA LEU A 94 15.32 -3.93 -7.42
C LEU A 94 13.91 -3.42 -7.10
N PHE A 95 13.35 -2.55 -7.95
CA PHE A 95 12.07 -1.89 -7.70
C PHE A 95 10.95 -2.58 -8.44
N ASN A 96 9.91 -2.98 -7.71
CA ASN A 96 8.72 -3.57 -8.29
C ASN A 96 7.48 -2.73 -7.95
N TYR A 97 6.48 -2.83 -8.81
CA TYR A 97 5.24 -2.08 -8.70
C TYR A 97 4.51 -2.35 -7.38
N ASP A 98 4.50 -3.60 -6.90
CA ASP A 98 3.83 -3.95 -5.65
C ASP A 98 4.47 -3.26 -4.44
N ALA A 99 5.80 -3.15 -4.41
CA ALA A 99 6.52 -2.42 -3.37
C ALA A 99 6.16 -0.92 -3.39
N PHE A 100 6.10 -0.31 -4.57
CA PHE A 100 5.66 1.09 -4.72
C PHE A 100 4.22 1.28 -4.23
N ILE A 101 3.28 0.44 -4.64
CA ILE A 101 1.87 0.55 -4.23
C ILE A 101 1.70 0.32 -2.72
N ASN A 102 2.42 -0.65 -2.14
CA ASN A 102 2.39 -0.88 -0.70
C ASN A 102 2.97 0.31 0.08
N ALA A 103 4.05 0.91 -0.42
CA ALA A 103 4.63 2.11 0.16
C ALA A 103 3.67 3.30 0.07
N ALA A 104 3.16 3.61 -1.13
CA ALA A 104 2.23 4.71 -1.37
C ALA A 104 0.98 4.66 -0.49
N ARG A 105 0.40 3.46 -0.32
CA ARG A 105 -0.75 3.26 0.58
C ARG A 105 -0.46 3.51 2.06
N SER A 106 0.81 3.58 2.46
CA SER A 106 1.21 3.93 3.82
C SER A 106 1.17 5.44 4.08
N PHE A 107 0.98 6.27 3.04
CA PHE A 107 0.96 7.72 3.13
C PHE A 107 -0.31 8.28 2.48
N SER A 108 -1.34 8.51 3.29
CA SER A 108 -2.59 9.11 2.82
C SER A 108 -2.34 10.46 2.16
N GLY A 109 -2.91 10.68 0.97
CA GLY A 109 -2.78 11.92 0.19
C GLY A 109 -1.84 11.76 -1.01
N PHE A 110 -0.79 10.95 -0.91
CA PHE A 110 0.16 10.76 -2.00
C PHE A 110 -0.51 10.14 -3.24
N GLY A 111 -0.59 10.93 -4.31
CA GLY A 111 -1.25 10.57 -5.57
C GLY A 111 -2.77 10.38 -5.44
N THR A 112 -3.37 10.86 -4.35
CA THR A 112 -4.82 10.77 -4.10
C THR A 112 -5.44 12.12 -3.73
N THR A 113 -4.66 13.20 -3.65
CA THR A 113 -5.12 14.58 -3.44
C THR A 113 -5.44 15.27 -4.76
N GLY A 114 -6.57 15.99 -4.81
CA GLY A 114 -6.99 16.79 -5.97
C GLY A 114 -7.66 15.99 -7.09
N ASP A 115 -7.77 16.59 -8.28
CA ASP A 115 -8.31 15.94 -9.47
C ASP A 115 -7.29 14.97 -10.11
N MET A 116 -7.71 14.20 -11.12
CA MET A 116 -6.85 13.19 -11.76
C MET A 116 -5.59 13.79 -12.40
N ASP A 117 -5.65 15.03 -12.88
CA ASP A 117 -4.50 15.69 -13.49
C ASP A 117 -3.48 16.11 -12.42
N THR A 118 -3.96 16.59 -11.27
CA THR A 118 -3.15 16.87 -10.09
C THR A 118 -2.46 15.62 -9.57
N ARG A 119 -3.18 14.51 -9.43
CA ARG A 119 -2.63 13.23 -8.98
C ARG A 119 -1.56 12.69 -9.93
N LYS A 120 -1.82 12.72 -11.25
CA LYS A 120 -0.84 12.30 -12.26
C LYS A 120 0.39 13.19 -12.24
N LYS A 121 0.20 14.50 -12.08
CA LYS A 121 1.28 15.48 -11.96
C LYS A 121 2.15 15.20 -10.72
N GLU A 122 1.54 14.91 -9.58
CA GLU A 122 2.26 14.56 -8.36
C GLU A 122 3.11 13.30 -8.55
N VAL A 123 2.52 12.22 -9.05
CA VAL A 123 3.25 10.96 -9.26
C VAL A 123 4.38 11.14 -10.28
N ALA A 124 4.14 11.87 -11.37
CA ALA A 124 5.17 12.18 -12.35
C ALA A 124 6.31 13.02 -11.76
N ALA A 125 5.99 14.05 -10.96
CA ALA A 125 6.98 14.89 -10.29
C ALA A 125 7.81 14.11 -9.26
N PHE A 126 7.17 13.22 -8.50
CA PHE A 126 7.85 12.30 -7.59
C PHE A 126 8.85 11.41 -8.35
N PHE A 127 8.43 10.72 -9.41
CA PHE A 127 9.38 9.90 -10.19
C PHE A 127 10.46 10.75 -10.85
N ALA A 128 10.13 11.92 -11.40
CA ALA A 128 11.12 12.82 -12.00
C ALA A 128 12.21 13.28 -11.00
N GLN A 129 11.85 13.56 -9.74
CA GLN A 129 12.82 13.96 -8.73
C GLN A 129 13.70 12.79 -8.25
N THR A 130 13.13 11.59 -8.23
CA THR A 130 13.76 10.40 -7.63
C THR A 130 14.54 9.56 -8.64
N THR A 131 14.41 9.87 -9.93
CA THR A 131 15.28 9.38 -11.00
C THR A 131 16.34 10.43 -11.35
N ASP A 132 17.56 10.30 -10.83
CA ASP A 132 18.69 11.21 -11.14
C ASP A 132 19.20 10.98 -12.59
N ASP A 133 19.80 12.02 -13.18
CA ASP A 133 20.34 12.09 -14.54
C ASP A 133 21.44 11.04 -14.81
N LYS A 134 21.96 10.37 -13.77
CA LYS A 134 23.00 9.34 -13.84
C LYS A 134 22.47 7.91 -14.00
N ASN A 135 21.18 7.73 -14.32
CA ASN A 135 20.52 6.42 -14.44
C ASN A 135 20.51 5.59 -13.14
N ALA A 136 20.95 6.13 -11.99
CA ALA A 136 20.90 5.45 -10.70
C ALA A 136 19.63 5.90 -9.98
N CYS A 137 18.59 5.06 -9.99
CA CYS A 137 17.33 5.40 -9.36
C CYS A 137 17.40 4.97 -7.91
N VAL A 138 17.40 5.95 -7.01
CA VAL A 138 17.20 5.73 -5.60
C VAL A 138 16.00 6.59 -5.26
N PRO A 139 14.85 6.00 -4.84
CA PRO A 139 13.68 6.75 -4.45
C PRO A 139 14.04 7.96 -3.58
N ILE A 140 15.02 7.84 -2.68
CA ILE A 140 15.74 9.01 -2.15
C ILE A 140 17.12 8.61 -1.60
N LYS A 141 18.14 9.49 -1.72
CA LYS A 141 19.35 9.40 -0.89
C LYS A 141 19.14 10.18 0.40
N LEU A 142 18.69 9.50 1.45
CA LEU A 142 18.67 10.07 2.81
C LEU A 142 20.10 10.42 3.24
N ALA A 143 20.30 11.63 3.73
CA ALA A 143 21.55 12.08 4.32
C ALA A 143 21.32 12.46 5.79
N HIS A 144 22.36 12.35 6.62
CA HIS A 144 22.35 12.65 8.05
C HIS A 144 21.47 11.72 8.92
N ASN A 145 21.99 11.34 10.09
CA ASN A 145 21.35 10.37 10.98
C ASN A 145 19.95 10.78 11.46
N TYR A 146 19.71 12.08 11.66
CA TYR A 146 18.39 12.57 12.10
C TYR A 146 17.28 12.27 11.09
N ASN A 147 17.59 12.25 9.79
CA ASN A 147 16.62 11.89 8.76
C ASN A 147 16.33 10.39 8.77
N TYR A 148 17.34 9.55 9.01
CA TYR A 148 17.16 8.10 9.17
C TYR A 148 16.29 7.78 10.40
N GLU A 149 16.50 8.49 11.51
CA GLU A 149 15.69 8.34 12.72
C GLU A 149 14.23 8.75 12.47
N ALA A 150 14.01 9.93 11.88
CA ALA A 150 12.67 10.44 11.61
C ALA A 150 11.91 9.58 10.59
N ALA A 151 12.56 9.22 9.48
CA ALA A 151 11.98 8.34 8.47
C ALA A 151 11.70 6.95 9.04
N GLY A 152 12.64 6.39 9.81
CA GLY A 152 12.50 5.08 10.43
C GLY A 152 11.31 5.02 11.38
N LYS A 153 11.13 6.05 12.20
CA LYS A 153 9.96 6.19 13.08
C LYS A 153 8.65 6.26 12.28
N ALA A 154 8.63 6.98 11.16
CA ALA A 154 7.43 7.12 10.34
C ALA A 154 7.02 5.81 9.64
N ILE A 155 8.00 5.00 9.22
CA ILE A 155 7.74 3.76 8.47
C ILE A 155 7.76 2.51 9.36
N GLY A 156 8.07 2.65 10.65
CA GLY A 156 8.17 1.54 11.60
C GLY A 156 9.41 0.66 11.39
N ALA A 157 10.53 1.23 10.95
CA ALA A 157 11.79 0.53 10.73
C ALA A 157 12.96 1.17 11.49
N ASP A 158 13.90 0.36 11.99
CA ASP A 158 15.13 0.86 12.59
C ASP A 158 16.18 1.17 11.52
N LEU A 159 16.06 2.34 10.92
CA LEU A 159 16.98 2.79 9.86
C LEU A 159 18.29 3.37 10.40
N VAL A 160 18.38 3.67 11.71
CA VAL A 160 19.62 4.19 12.32
C VAL A 160 20.65 3.06 12.42
N ASN A 161 20.21 1.87 12.87
CA ASN A 161 21.09 0.72 12.98
C ASN A 161 21.11 -0.14 11.69
N ASN A 162 20.11 -0.01 10.82
CA ASN A 162 20.01 -0.77 9.56
C ASN A 162 19.78 0.17 8.34
N PRO A 163 20.70 1.11 8.07
CA PRO A 163 20.52 2.12 7.01
C PRO A 163 20.48 1.53 5.60
N GLU A 164 21.00 0.32 5.40
CA GLU A 164 20.99 -0.40 4.14
C GLU A 164 19.58 -0.81 3.69
N LEU A 165 18.60 -0.87 4.60
CA LEU A 165 17.20 -1.15 4.25
C LEU A 165 16.68 -0.17 3.20
N VAL A 166 17.11 1.10 3.25
CA VAL A 166 16.74 2.16 2.29
C VAL A 166 17.19 1.83 0.85
N THR A 167 18.22 0.99 0.70
CA THR A 167 18.82 0.64 -0.60
C THR A 167 18.59 -0.80 -1.02
N LYS A 168 18.23 -1.69 -0.09
CA LYS A 168 18.06 -3.13 -0.33
C LYS A 168 16.60 -3.60 -0.30
N ASP A 169 15.75 -2.98 0.51
CA ASP A 169 14.33 -3.31 0.57
C ASP A 169 13.54 -2.31 -0.29
N PRO A 170 12.89 -2.74 -1.38
CA PRO A 170 12.21 -1.81 -2.28
C PRO A 170 11.01 -1.12 -1.62
N THR A 171 10.34 -1.77 -0.66
CA THR A 171 9.21 -1.16 0.04
C THR A 171 9.72 -0.07 0.98
N ALA A 172 10.72 -0.36 1.80
CA ALA A 172 11.33 0.64 2.68
C ALA A 172 11.96 1.80 1.88
N SER A 173 12.58 1.50 0.73
CA SER A 173 13.12 2.51 -0.17
C SER A 173 12.04 3.47 -0.67
N PHE A 174 10.90 2.97 -1.16
CA PHE A 174 9.79 3.84 -1.54
C PHE A 174 9.15 4.54 -0.34
N GLN A 175 8.99 3.86 0.80
CA GLN A 175 8.38 4.48 1.98
C GLN A 175 9.21 5.66 2.49
N THR A 176 10.54 5.54 2.50
CA THR A 176 11.42 6.65 2.89
C THR A 176 11.37 7.83 1.92
N ALA A 177 11.27 7.54 0.61
CA ALA A 177 11.12 8.58 -0.40
C ALA A 177 9.79 9.32 -0.31
N ILE A 178 8.70 8.57 -0.16
CA ILE A 178 7.36 9.15 -0.01
C ILE A 178 7.26 9.89 1.32
N TRP A 179 7.84 9.37 2.41
CA TRP A 179 7.95 10.10 3.67
C TRP A 179 8.60 11.48 3.46
N TYR A 180 9.74 11.53 2.76
CA TYR A 180 10.41 12.79 2.51
C TYR A 180 9.57 13.74 1.65
N TRP A 181 8.88 13.22 0.64
CA TRP A 181 7.97 13.98 -0.22
C TRP A 181 6.78 14.58 0.55
N MET A 182 6.25 13.84 1.51
CA MET A 182 5.06 14.20 2.30
C MET A 182 5.36 15.01 3.56
N THR A 183 6.62 15.14 3.98
CA THR A 183 6.98 15.74 5.27
C THR A 183 7.58 17.14 5.10
N PRO A 184 6.93 18.21 5.62
CA PRO A 184 7.52 19.54 5.69
C PRO A 184 8.84 19.55 6.48
N GLN A 185 9.78 20.40 6.08
CA GLN A 185 11.13 20.46 6.69
C GLN A 185 11.44 21.90 7.13
N GLY A 186 11.25 22.18 8.42
CA GLY A 186 11.39 23.54 8.97
C GLY A 186 10.41 24.50 8.28
N ASP A 187 10.93 25.58 7.70
CA ASP A 187 10.13 26.57 6.97
C ASP A 187 9.75 26.14 5.54
N LYS A 188 10.18 24.95 5.10
CA LYS A 188 9.87 24.43 3.77
C LYS A 188 8.58 23.60 3.82
N PRO A 189 7.55 23.93 3.02
CA PRO A 189 6.39 23.07 2.87
C PRO A 189 6.78 21.72 2.27
N SER A 190 5.90 20.73 2.36
CA SER A 190 6.13 19.44 1.73
C SER A 190 6.11 19.56 0.20
N SER A 191 6.82 18.67 -0.51
CA SER A 191 6.72 18.60 -1.97
C SER A 191 5.30 18.23 -2.42
N HIS A 192 4.59 17.46 -1.60
CA HIS A 192 3.16 17.18 -1.75
C HIS A 192 2.36 18.47 -1.87
N ASP A 193 2.38 19.32 -0.84
CA ASP A 193 1.60 20.57 -0.78
C ASP A 193 1.94 21.52 -1.94
N LEU A 194 3.21 21.62 -2.30
CA LEU A 194 3.64 22.42 -3.45
C LEU A 194 3.06 21.92 -4.78
N THR A 195 2.87 20.60 -4.92
CA THR A 195 2.43 20.00 -6.18
C THR A 195 0.91 19.98 -6.30
N THR A 196 0.22 19.74 -5.19
CA THR A 196 -1.24 19.64 -5.09
C THR A 196 -1.91 20.99 -4.84
N GLY A 197 -1.17 21.96 -4.30
CA GLY A 197 -1.71 23.24 -3.85
C GLY A 197 -2.56 23.13 -2.58
N SER A 198 -2.26 22.15 -1.70
CA SER A 198 -2.93 21.94 -0.41
C SER A 198 -2.39 22.80 0.73
#